data_AF-A0A9P0N3V1-F1
#
_entry.id   AF-A0A9P0N3V1-F1
#
_cell.length_a   1.000
_cell.length_b   1.000
_cell.length_c   1.000
_cell.angle_alpha   90.00
_cell.angle_beta   90.00
_cell.angle_gamma   90.00
#
_symmetry.space_group_name_H-M   'P 1'
#
loop_
_entity.id
_entity.type
_entity.pdbx_description
1 polymer ?
#
loop_
_entity_poly.entity_id
_entity_poly.type
_entity_poly.pdbx_seq_one_letter_code
_entity_poly.pdbx_strand_id
1 'polypeptide(L)'
;MLIEQKKHDVELRVSNYLTLLGLIIIKRLTLITIFSSVCEKLYMAVSETDAVCSCLLRTTQNIEEIKRFCKNVQRLNRAAFHKMRACHIFTVDGRLPQEFFNLKFGYIVVLLQFLLL
;
A
#
# COMPACT_ATOMS: atom_id res chain seq x y z
N MET A 1 -34.63 37.41 -8.84
CA MET A 1 -34.15 37.27 -7.44
C MET A 1 -34.24 35.83 -6.94
N LEU A 2 -35.41 35.17 -7.01
CA LEU A 2 -35.57 33.75 -6.64
C LEU A 2 -34.73 32.74 -7.47
N ILE A 3 -34.51 33.00 -8.76
CA ILE A 3 -33.72 32.13 -9.65
C ILE A 3 -32.22 32.16 -9.30
N GLU A 4 -31.69 33.35 -9.00
CA GLU A 4 -30.29 33.54 -8.58
C GLU A 4 -30.01 32.91 -7.21
N GLN A 5 -30.94 33.01 -6.26
CA GLN A 5 -30.80 32.33 -4.97
C GLN A 5 -30.82 30.81 -5.12
N LYS A 6 -31.74 30.26 -5.94
CA LYS A 6 -31.81 28.81 -6.18
C LYS A 6 -30.56 28.29 -6.89
N LYS A 7 -29.94 29.07 -7.77
CA LYS A 7 -28.67 28.75 -8.42
C LYS A 7 -27.53 28.69 -7.40
N HIS A 8 -27.43 29.68 -6.52
CA HIS A 8 -26.40 29.72 -5.48
C HIS A 8 -26.52 28.53 -4.49
N ASP A 9 -27.73 28.15 -4.10
CA ASP A 9 -27.98 26.97 -3.25
C ASP A 9 -27.62 25.64 -3.93
N VAL A 10 -27.71 25.56 -5.25
CA VAL A 10 -27.28 24.37 -6.01
C VAL A 10 -25.76 24.32 -6.09
N GLU A 11 -25.09 25.43 -6.38
CA GLU A 11 -23.63 25.51 -6.43
C GLU A 11 -22.97 25.15 -5.08
N LEU A 12 -23.53 25.65 -3.98
CA LEU A 12 -23.05 25.33 -2.63
C LEU A 12 -23.16 23.84 -2.32
N ARG A 13 -24.28 23.20 -2.72
CA ARG A 13 -24.48 21.76 -2.54
C ARG A 13 -23.49 20.95 -3.38
N VAL A 14 -23.31 21.30 -4.65
CA VAL A 14 -22.34 20.62 -5.53
C VAL A 14 -20.92 20.74 -4.96
N SER A 15 -20.52 21.91 -4.50
CA SER A 15 -19.23 22.14 -3.86
C SER A 15 -19.03 21.27 -2.59
N ASN A 16 -20.05 21.18 -1.74
CA ASN A 16 -20.01 20.33 -0.54
C ASN A 16 -19.91 18.83 -0.90
N TYR A 17 -20.60 18.37 -1.95
CA TYR A 17 -20.46 17.00 -2.42
C TYR A 17 -19.06 16.70 -2.96
N LEU A 18 -18.46 17.63 -3.72
CA LEU A 18 -17.12 17.49 -4.26
C LEU A 18 -16.05 17.45 -3.16
N THR A 19 -16.17 18.31 -2.14
CA THR A 19 -15.25 18.31 -1.00
C THR A 19 -15.34 17.01 -0.19
N LEU A 20 -16.55 16.51 0.08
CA LEU A 20 -16.75 15.22 0.75
C LEU A 20 -16.15 14.06 -0.04
N LEU A 21 -16.36 14.03 -1.36
CA LEU A 21 -15.79 13.01 -2.24
C LEU A 21 -14.24 13.04 -2.18
N GLY A 22 -13.65 14.24 -2.25
CA GLY A 22 -12.21 14.44 -2.13
C GLY A 22 -11.66 13.91 -0.81
N LEU A 23 -12.32 14.23 0.31
CA LEU A 23 -11.93 13.74 1.64
C LEU A 23 -11.98 12.21 1.75
N ILE A 24 -13.00 11.56 1.18
CA ILE A 24 -13.11 10.09 1.16
C ILE A 24 -11.95 9.48 0.37
N ILE A 25 -11.61 10.04 -0.79
CA ILE A 25 -10.51 9.57 -1.62
C ILE A 25 -9.18 9.70 -0.88
N ILE A 26 -8.90 10.87 -0.30
CA ILE A 26 -7.68 11.14 0.48
C ILE A 26 -7.58 10.16 1.65
N LYS A 27 -8.66 9.99 2.43
CA LYS A 27 -8.69 9.05 3.57
C LYS A 27 -8.34 7.62 3.14
N ARG A 28 -8.87 7.16 2.00
CA ARG A 28 -8.58 5.83 1.45
C ARG A 28 -7.13 5.70 0.99
N LEU A 29 -6.60 6.72 0.31
CA LEU A 29 -5.20 6.76 -0.12
C LEU A 29 -4.25 6.71 1.08
N THR A 30 -4.51 7.50 2.12
CA THR A 30 -3.72 7.48 3.36
C THR A 30 -3.72 6.09 4.00
N LEU A 31 -4.87 5.42 4.04
CA LEU A 31 -4.97 4.06 4.58
C LEU A 31 -4.15 3.06 3.77
N ILE A 32 -4.23 3.12 2.44
CA ILE A 32 -3.44 2.25 1.55
C ILE A 32 -1.93 2.49 1.76
N THR A 33 -1.51 3.75 1.86
CA THR A 33 -0.10 4.10 2.10
C THR A 33 0.40 3.59 3.45
N ILE A 34 -0.35 3.81 4.53
CA ILE A 34 0.01 3.33 5.87
C ILE A 34 0.12 1.81 5.87
N PHE A 35 -0.90 1.13 5.34
CA PHE A 35 -0.92 -0.33 5.27
C PHE A 35 0.27 -0.88 4.48
N SER A 36 0.52 -0.33 3.30
CA SER A 36 1.65 -0.74 2.45
C SER A 36 2.99 -0.47 3.12
N SER A 37 3.13 0.63 3.86
CA SER A 37 4.35 0.93 4.63
C SER A 37 4.59 -0.05 5.77
N VAL A 38 3.54 -0.46 6.48
CA VAL A 38 3.64 -1.48 7.53
C VAL A 38 4.04 -2.83 6.94
N CYS A 39 3.43 -3.22 5.82
CA CYS A 39 3.81 -4.44 5.09
C CYS A 39 5.27 -4.40 4.65
N GLU A 40 5.74 -3.28 4.08
CA GLU A 40 7.14 -3.13 3.67
C GLU A 40 8.11 -3.30 4.85
N LYS A 41 7.81 -2.69 5.99
CA LYS A 41 8.61 -2.85 7.22
C LYS A 41 8.66 -4.31 7.69
N LEU A 42 7.53 -5.01 7.64
CA LEU A 42 7.48 -6.43 7.96
C LEU A 42 8.36 -7.25 7.00
N TYR A 43 8.30 -6.95 5.70
CA TYR A 43 9.09 -7.66 4.70
C TYR A 43 10.59 -7.44 4.89
N MET A 44 10.99 -6.21 5.20
CA MET A 44 12.38 -5.87 5.55
C MET A 44 12.84 -6.64 6.79
N ALA A 45 12.05 -6.65 7.86
CA ALA A 45 12.39 -7.38 9.09
C ALA A 45 12.56 -8.89 8.85
N VAL A 46 11.70 -9.50 8.03
CA VAL A 46 11.83 -10.91 7.63
C VAL A 46 13.10 -11.14 6.82
N SER A 47 13.41 -10.27 5.87
CA SER A 47 14.63 -10.34 5.05
C SER A 47 15.90 -10.18 5.88
N GLU A 48 15.91 -9.23 6.82
CA GLU A 48 17.02 -9.00 7.75
C GLU A 48 17.22 -10.21 8.67
N THR A 49 16.15 -10.79 9.18
CA THR A 49 16.21 -12.01 10.00
C THR A 49 16.84 -13.17 9.23
N ASP A 50 16.49 -13.34 7.94
CA ASP A 50 17.07 -14.38 7.08
C ASP A 50 18.56 -14.12 6.80
N ALA A 51 18.95 -12.85 6.63
CA ALA A 51 20.35 -12.44 6.46
C ALA A 51 21.18 -12.69 7.72
N VAL A 52 20.65 -12.34 8.90
CA VAL A 52 21.30 -12.59 10.20
C VAL A 52 21.44 -14.09 10.46
N CYS A 53 20.40 -14.89 10.20
CA CYS A 53 20.47 -16.35 10.31
C CYS A 53 21.53 -16.93 9.36
N SER A 54 21.64 -16.42 8.14
CA SER A 54 22.67 -16.84 7.17
C SER A 54 24.08 -16.49 7.65
N CYS A 55 24.27 -15.31 8.25
CA CYS A 55 25.53 -14.88 8.82
C CYS A 55 25.94 -15.75 10.03
N LEU A 56 24.99 -16.04 10.92
CA LEU A 56 25.20 -16.90 12.08
C LEU A 56 25.55 -18.34 11.67
N LEU A 57 24.87 -18.89 10.66
CA LEU A 57 25.21 -20.21 10.11
C LEU A 57 26.64 -20.28 9.57
N ARG A 58 27.15 -19.18 9.00
CA ARG A 58 28.53 -19.09 8.51
C ARG A 58 29.54 -18.97 9.63
N THR A 59 29.22 -18.19 10.67
CA THR A 59 30.16 -17.80 11.74
C THR A 59 30.20 -18.83 12.87
N THR A 60 29.06 -19.46 13.18
CA THR A 60 28.89 -20.34 14.33
C THR A 60 28.86 -21.80 13.88
N GLN A 61 29.99 -22.30 13.38
CA GLN A 61 30.07 -23.69 12.90
C GLN A 61 30.05 -24.75 14.01
N ASN A 62 30.35 -24.37 15.26
CA ASN A 62 30.56 -25.33 16.34
C ASN A 62 29.36 -25.52 17.29
N ILE A 63 28.29 -24.72 17.14
CA ILE A 63 27.11 -24.79 18.02
C ILE A 63 25.90 -25.30 17.22
N GLU A 64 25.59 -26.59 17.39
CA GLU A 64 24.55 -27.26 16.61
C GLU A 64 23.13 -26.72 16.91
N GLU A 65 22.88 -26.26 18.15
CA GLU A 65 21.59 -25.66 18.51
C GLU A 65 21.29 -24.38 17.73
N ILE A 66 22.30 -23.51 17.60
CA ILE A 66 22.18 -22.25 16.83
C ILE A 66 21.95 -22.57 15.35
N LYS A 67 22.63 -23.57 14.79
CA LYS A 67 22.40 -24.01 13.41
C LYS A 67 20.97 -24.50 13.21
N ARG A 68 20.48 -25.36 14.11
CA ARG A 68 19.11 -25.90 14.04
C ARG A 68 18.08 -24.78 14.14
N PHE A 69 18.28 -23.83 15.07
CA PHE A 69 17.42 -22.67 15.22
C PHE A 69 17.38 -21.82 13.94
N CYS A 70 18.55 -21.41 13.43
CA CYS A 70 18.64 -20.59 12.22
C CYS A 70 17.97 -21.30 11.04
N LYS A 71 18.29 -22.58 10.78
CA LYS A 71 17.67 -23.35 9.69
C LYS A 71 16.15 -23.44 9.81
N ASN A 72 15.61 -23.59 11.02
CA ASN A 72 14.18 -23.62 11.25
C ASN A 72 13.53 -22.27 10.95
N VAL A 73 14.15 -21.16 11.36
CA VAL A 73 13.67 -19.80 11.05
C VAL A 73 13.68 -19.57 9.54
N GLN A 74 14.77 -19.90 8.84
CA GLN A 74 14.83 -19.76 7.38
C GLN A 74 13.79 -20.62 6.68
N ARG A 75 13.57 -21.86 7.16
CA ARG A 75 12.53 -22.74 6.63
C ARG A 75 11.13 -22.18 6.84
N LEU A 76 10.86 -21.61 8.02
CA LEU A 76 9.58 -20.95 8.31
C LEU A 76 9.36 -19.74 7.39
N ASN A 77 10.37 -18.89 7.24
CA ASN A 77 10.31 -17.73 6.34
C ASN A 77 10.07 -18.16 4.88
N ARG A 78 10.64 -19.27 4.42
CA ARG A 78 10.40 -19.77 3.06
C ARG A 78 9.03 -20.43 2.87
N ALA A 79 8.54 -21.15 3.89
CA ALA A 79 7.32 -21.94 3.77
C ALA A 79 6.04 -21.15 4.08
N ALA A 80 6.08 -20.27 5.09
CA ALA A 80 4.91 -19.56 5.59
C ALA A 80 4.83 -18.12 5.08
N PHE A 81 5.98 -17.45 4.94
CA PHE A 81 5.99 -16.06 4.54
C PHE A 81 5.93 -15.92 3.03
N HIS A 82 4.92 -15.16 2.59
CA HIS A 82 4.76 -14.69 1.23
C HIS A 82 4.35 -13.22 1.32
N LYS A 83 4.86 -12.37 0.41
CA LYS A 83 4.39 -10.99 0.35
C LYS A 83 2.89 -10.99 0.08
N MET A 84 2.15 -10.15 0.81
CA MET A 84 0.70 -10.03 0.64
C MET A 84 0.40 -9.54 -0.78
N ARG A 85 -0.64 -10.09 -1.38
CA ARG A 85 -1.11 -9.70 -2.72
C ARG A 85 -2.56 -9.22 -2.63
N ALA A 86 -2.80 -7.97 -3.04
CA ALA A 86 -4.14 -7.44 -3.26
C ALA A 86 -4.71 -8.02 -4.56
N CYS A 87 -5.88 -8.65 -4.47
CA CYS A 87 -6.57 -9.30 -5.59
C CYS A 87 -5.70 -10.31 -6.38
N HIS A 88 -4.64 -10.86 -5.77
CA HIS A 88 -3.61 -11.70 -6.42
C HIS A 88 -2.81 -11.02 -7.54
N ILE A 89 -3.08 -9.76 -7.87
CA ILE A 89 -2.51 -9.03 -9.00
C ILE A 89 -1.44 -8.06 -8.52
N PHE A 90 -1.69 -7.36 -7.41
CA PHE A 90 -0.79 -6.33 -6.92
C PHE A 90 -0.12 -6.78 -5.63
N THR A 91 1.21 -6.81 -5.61
CA THR A 91 1.94 -7.00 -4.36
C THR A 91 1.72 -5.78 -3.47
N VAL A 92 1.31 -6.00 -2.22
CA VAL A 92 1.18 -4.94 -1.22
C VAL A 92 2.56 -4.65 -0.68
N ASP A 93 3.31 -3.86 -1.43
CA ASP A 93 4.64 -3.36 -1.09
C ASP A 93 4.65 -1.83 -1.12
N GLY A 94 5.78 -1.22 -0.78
CA GLY A 94 5.93 0.24 -0.78
C GLY A 94 5.61 0.93 -2.12
N ARG A 95 5.52 0.19 -3.24
CA ARG A 95 5.21 0.72 -4.57
C ARG A 95 3.72 0.74 -4.86
N LEU A 96 2.93 -0.09 -4.18
CA LEU A 96 1.48 -0.17 -4.38
C LEU A 96 0.77 1.19 -4.33
N PRO A 97 1.04 2.07 -3.35
CA PRO A 97 0.36 3.37 -3.28
C PRO A 97 0.68 4.26 -4.49
N GLN A 98 1.91 4.20 -5.00
CA GLN A 98 2.35 5.01 -6.13
C GLN A 98 1.71 4.54 -7.44
N GLU A 99 1.71 3.22 -7.70
CA GLU A 99 1.04 2.65 -8.87
C GLU A 99 -0.47 2.91 -8.85
N PHE A 100 -1.09 2.78 -7.67
CA PHE A 100 -2.51 3.06 -7.49
C PHE A 100 -2.84 4.54 -7.75
N PHE A 101 -1.98 5.46 -7.31
CA PHE A 101 -2.14 6.89 -7.57
C PHE A 101 -2.02 7.20 -9.07
N ASN A 102 -1.02 6.65 -9.75
CA ASN A 102 -0.82 6.84 -11.18
C ASN A 102 -2.03 6.36 -12.00
N LEU A 103 -2.57 5.18 -11.67
CA LEU A 103 -3.77 4.65 -12.32
C LEU A 103 -4.98 5.57 -12.11
N LYS A 104 -5.21 6.03 -10.87
CA LYS A 104 -6.32 6.93 -10.55
C LYS A 104 -6.19 8.27 -11.24
N PHE A 105 -5.01 8.87 -11.21
CA PHE A 105 -4.73 10.13 -11.86
C PHE A 105 -4.94 10.02 -13.37
N GLY A 106 -4.39 8.98 -14.01
CA GLY A 106 -4.58 8.73 -15.43
C GLY A 106 -6.05 8.59 -15.82
N TYR A 107 -6.84 7.84 -15.02
CA TYR A 107 -8.27 7.70 -15.25
C TYR A 107 -9.03 9.03 -15.13
N ILE A 108 -8.70 9.85 -14.12
CA ILE A 108 -9.31 11.18 -13.95
C ILE A 108 -8.99 12.08 -15.14
N VAL A 109 -7.73 12.09 -15.60
CA VAL A 109 -7.30 12.88 -16.76
C VAL A 109 -8.07 12.47 -18.02
N VAL A 110 -8.22 11.16 -18.28
CA VAL A 110 -8.98 10.66 -19.44
C VAL A 110 -10.45 11.08 -19.35
N LEU A 111 -11.08 10.95 -18.18
CA LEU A 111 -12.46 11.41 -18.00
C LEU A 111 -12.60 12.93 -18.21
N LEU A 112 -11.64 13.72 -17.76
CA LEU A 112 -11.62 15.17 -17.98
C LEU A 112 -11.47 15.49 -19.47
N GLN A 113 -10.64 14.75 -20.21
CA GLN A 113 -10.52 14.90 -21.66
C GLN A 113 -11.86 14.66 -22.35
N PHE A 114 -12.59 13.59 -22.03
CA PHE A 114 -13.92 13.33 -22.61
C PHE A 114 -15.01 14.33 -22.21
N LEU A 115 -14.83 15.06 -21.10
CA LEU A 115 -15.80 16.06 -20.66
C LEU A 115 -15.55 17.44 -21.29
N LEU A 116 -14.28 17.77 -21.53
CA LEU A 116 -13.84 19.08 -22.01
C LEU A 116 -13.63 19.13 -23.53
N LEU A 117 -13.48 17.98 -24.19
CA LEU A 117 -13.16 17.82 -25.60
C LEU A 117 -14.30 17.05 -26.29
#